data_AF-A0A919X0C4-F1
#
_entry.id   AF-A0A919X0C4-F1
#
_cell.length_a   1.000
_cell.length_b   1.000
_cell.length_c   1.000
_cell.angle_alpha   90.00
_cell.angle_beta   90.00
_cell.angle_gamma   90.00
#
_symmetry.space_group_name_H-M   'P 1'
#
loop_
_entity.id
_entity.type
_entity.pdbx_description
1 polymer ?
#
loop_
_entity_poly.entity_id
_entity_poly.type
_entity_poly.pdbx_seq_one_letter_code
_entity_poly.pdbx_strand_id
1 'polypeptide(L)' 'METLSDELLLESYYTAISLNLSPDFLSLFEEEIHKRSLTHKIKESV' A
#
# COMPACT_ATOMS: atom_id res chain seq x y z
N MET A 1 -2.12 -8.62 6.79
CA MET A 1 -3.06 -7.50 6.67
C MET A 1 -4.44 -7.96 6.19
N GLU A 2 -4.80 -9.23 6.36
CA GLU A 2 -5.96 -9.84 5.68
C GLU A 2 -7.32 -9.30 6.15
N THR A 3 -7.37 -8.57 7.27
CA THR A 3 -8.58 -7.90 7.78
C THR A 3 -8.72 -6.43 7.38
N LEU A 4 -7.67 -5.84 6.78
CA LEU A 4 -7.73 -4.47 6.26
C LEU A 4 -8.52 -4.46 4.95
N SER A 5 -9.52 -3.59 4.85
CA SER A 5 -10.20 -3.30 3.58
C SER A 5 -9.23 -2.66 2.58
N ASP A 6 -9.52 -2.78 1.29
CA ASP A 6 -8.66 -2.27 0.23
C ASP A 6 -8.42 -0.75 0.32
N GLU A 7 -9.43 0.02 0.76
CA GLU A 7 -9.27 1.46 1.06
C GLU A 7 -8.28 1.73 2.19
N LEU A 8 -8.40 1.01 3.31
CA LEU A 8 -7.57 1.24 4.49
C LEU A 8 -6.12 0.76 4.25
N LEU A 9 -5.93 -0.27 3.42
CA LEU A 9 -4.61 -0.71 2.96
C LEU A 9 -3.90 0.40 2.16
N LEU A 10 -4.62 1.02 1.23
CA LEU A 10 -4.10 2.12 0.41
C LEU A 10 -3.85 3.38 1.23
N GLU A 11 -4.79 3.78 2.10
CA GLU A 11 -4.56 4.90 3.02
C GLU A 11 -3.33 4.67 3.90
N SER A 12 -3.17 3.47 4.43
CA SER A 12 -2.00 3.12 5.24
C SER A 12 -0.70 3.18 4.43
N TYR A 13 -0.71 2.75 3.18
CA TYR A 13 0.43 2.87 2.26
C TYR A 13 0.78 4.34 1.98
N TYR A 14 -0.18 5.18 1.61
CA TYR A 14 0.06 6.61 1.38
C TYR A 14 0.50 7.33 2.66
N THR A 15 -0.07 6.97 3.80
CA THR A 15 0.35 7.49 5.11
C THR A 15 1.78 7.09 5.43
N ALA A 16 2.15 5.83 5.17
CA ALA A 16 3.51 5.33 5.35
C ALA A 16 4.54 6.06 4.48
N ILE A 17 4.18 6.38 3.23
CA ILE A 17 5.01 7.22 2.34
C ILE A 17 5.15 8.63 2.90
N SER A 18 4.03 9.25 3.32
CA SER A 18 4.01 10.61 3.88
C SER A 18 4.85 10.72 5.16
N LEU A 19 4.82 9.68 5.99
CA LEU A 19 5.63 9.53 7.20
C LEU A 19 7.09 9.15 6.92
N ASN A 20 7.46 8.93 5.64
CA ASN A 20 8.79 8.53 5.21
C ASN A 20 9.28 7.25 5.95
N LEU A 21 8.36 6.28 6.10
CA LEU A 21 8.68 5.01 6.74
C LEU A 21 9.71 4.23 5.92
N SER A 22 10.34 3.26 6.59
CA SER A 22 11.37 2.41 5.96
C SER A 22 10.86 1.78 4.67
N PRO A 23 11.68 1.72 3.61
CA PRO A 23 11.35 1.01 2.38
C PRO A 23 10.96 -0.45 2.63
N ASP A 24 11.54 -1.13 3.61
CA ASP A 24 11.13 -2.49 3.99
C ASP A 24 9.66 -2.56 4.41
N PHE A 25 9.16 -1.51 5.07
CA PHE A 25 7.77 -1.42 5.50
C PHE A 25 6.85 -1.12 4.31
N LEU A 26 7.28 -0.27 3.38
CA LEU A 26 6.56 0.00 2.14
C LEU A 26 6.44 -1.25 1.27
N SER A 27 7.51 -2.07 1.19
CA SER A 27 7.49 -3.33 0.45
C SER A 27 6.45 -4.32 0.97
N LEU A 28 6.15 -4.32 2.29
CA LEU A 28 5.07 -5.15 2.84
C LEU A 28 3.69 -4.73 2.30
N PHE A 29 3.46 -3.43 2.14
CA PHE A 29 2.23 -2.91 1.53
C PHE A 29 2.19 -3.22 0.04
N GLU A 30 3.29 -2.99 -0.69
CA GLU A 30 3.35 -3.29 -2.13
C GLU A 30 3.08 -4.77 -2.39
N GLU A 31 3.63 -5.67 -1.58
CA GLU A 31 3.40 -7.11 -1.72
C GLU A 31 1.93 -7.48 -1.45
N GLU A 32 1.31 -6.87 -0.44
CA GLU A 32 -0.11 -7.08 -0.12
C GLU A 32 -1.04 -6.49 -1.19
N ILE A 33 -0.73 -5.28 -1.68
CA ILE A 33 -1.44 -4.61 -2.78
C ILE A 33 -1.33 -5.44 -4.06
N HIS A 34 -0.14 -6.00 -4.34
CA HIS A 34 0.10 -6.87 -5.49
C HIS A 34 -0.66 -8.19 -5.35
N LYS A 35 -0.65 -8.82 -4.16
CA LYS A 35 -1.43 -10.05 -3.86
C LYS A 35 -2.93 -9.85 -4.09
N ARG A 36 -3.47 -8.68 -3.77
CA ARG A 36 -4.88 -8.33 -3.98
C ARG A 36 -5.19 -7.77 -5.37
N SER A 37 -4.21 -7.71 -6.27
CA SER A 37 -4.34 -7.09 -7.60
C SER A 37 -4.79 -5.62 -7.56
N LEU A 38 -4.51 -4.91 -6.47
CA LEU A 38 -4.80 -3.48 -6.27
C LEU A 38 -3.70 -2.57 -6.83
N THR A 39 -2.70 -3.15 -7.49
CA THR A 39 -1.57 -2.44 -8.12
C THR A 39 -2.02 -1.34 -9.09
N HIS A 40 -3.22 -1.47 -9.67
CA HIS A 40 -3.80 -0.43 -10.52
C HIS A 40 -4.13 0.87 -9.74
N LYS A 41 -4.51 0.78 -8.46
CA LYS A 41 -4.87 1.94 -7.63
C LYS A 41 -3.68 2.77 -7.15
N ILE A 42 -2.48 2.18 -7.07
CA ILE A 42 -1.25 2.90 -6.71
C ILE A 42 -0.51 3.46 -7.93
N LYS A 43 -0.85 2.98 -9.15
CA LYS A 43 -0.15 3.35 -10.38
C LYS A 43 -0.79 4.53 -11.12
N GLU A 44 -1.96 5.00 -10.67
CA GLU A 44 -2.75 6.07 -11.31
C GLU A 44 -2.30 7.50 -10.91
N SER A 45 -1.07 7.67 -10.41
CA SER A 45 -0.52 8.99 -10.03
C SER A 45 0.74 9.39 -10.81
N VAL A 46 0.90 8.88 -12.04
CA VAL A 46 1.92 9.37 -13.00
C VAL A 46 1.26 9.92 -14.24
#